data_AF-A0A9X0R1N0-F1
#
_entry.id   AF-A0A9X0R1N0-F1
#
_cell.length_a   1.000
_cell.length_b   1.000
_cell.length_c   1.000
_cell.angle_alpha   90.00
_cell.angle_beta   90.00
_cell.angle_gamma   90.00
#
_symmetry.space_group_name_H-M   'P 1'
#
loop_
_entity.id
_entity.type
_entity.pdbx_description
1 polymer ?
#
loop_
_entity_poly.entity_id
_entity_poly.type
_entity_poly.pdbx_seq_one_letter_code
_entity_poly.pdbx_strand_id
1 'polypeptide(L)'
;MRGLPLLVLLLLALSGPARAQPEATPAAGRESDMDTLCSLPGWLSGGGTAGNPGRTARAIAQWIDFQRLGSLRIDRDVKQISGAEAIVLVSVLKPEAMPDAVWNGGYFMAIAYRGEPGTLPPPDGRGVLVARVDPPIPEKGITPTRIAFRPPETGWRSTWQLAVAVCLRPAVAEGAAPPPFANRPAMFGLTTVTVSSYYLSVAAGLGSVGVLYLMLALAARQLHELQLRETASRAPDRRPLQAWLRAFSPIVISQDAFGTASLSRFQVLLFTLAAVGVYAYVLIRTGELSSLSSDVLWLLGITMAGSALASIAGGPVVSTGNRLWLLATGVLDNAPRRPRWHDLLGADGEIDVTRVQALAFSAFAAAALVANGPNDLERFEVPDTLKYLIGLSQAVYVAGKALPRETAKQLNDELRLLRDAERDTLQHPEDTTARTAFVRARTALQTSLGDIFGDRFHPEKLRNLQPGAGLDTPPSSNPV
;
A
#
# COMPACT_ATOMS: atom_id res chain seq x y z
N MET A 1 -1.52 -26.43 7.27
CA MET A 1 -0.63 -25.27 7.40
C MET A 1 -1.47 -24.04 7.72
N ARG A 2 -1.36 -23.51 8.95
CA ARG A 2 -2.26 -22.48 9.50
C ARG A 2 -1.67 -21.09 9.22
N GLY A 3 -2.30 -20.34 8.32
CA GLY A 3 -2.54 -18.88 8.27
C GLY A 3 -1.50 -17.82 8.68
N LEU A 4 -0.34 -18.16 9.25
CA LEU A 4 0.62 -17.20 9.79
C LEU A 4 1.63 -16.56 8.82
N PRO A 5 1.88 -17.02 7.57
CA PRO A 5 3.05 -16.56 6.83
C PRO A 5 2.92 -15.10 6.33
N LEU A 6 1.69 -14.63 6.06
CA LEU A 6 1.51 -13.28 5.50
C LEU A 6 1.76 -12.17 6.53
N LEU A 7 1.31 -12.36 7.77
CA LEU A 7 1.53 -11.40 8.86
C LEU A 7 3.02 -11.34 9.25
N VAL A 8 3.70 -12.49 9.23
CA VAL A 8 5.13 -12.60 9.53
C VAL A 8 5.98 -11.92 8.45
N LEU A 9 5.64 -12.06 7.17
CA LEU A 9 6.31 -11.35 6.08
C LEU A 9 6.15 -9.83 6.20
N LEU A 10 4.96 -9.36 6.60
CA LEU A 10 4.70 -7.94 6.81
C LEU A 10 5.47 -7.39 8.03
N LEU A 11 5.56 -8.16 9.11
CA LEU A 11 6.32 -7.81 10.31
C LEU A 11 7.83 -7.82 10.07
N LEU A 12 8.36 -8.76 9.28
CA LEU A 12 9.78 -8.84 8.91
C LEU A 12 10.22 -7.68 8.01
N ALA A 13 9.34 -7.21 7.11
CA ALA A 13 9.63 -6.03 6.29
C ALA A 13 9.65 -4.73 7.11
N LEU A 14 8.93 -4.68 8.24
CA LEU A 14 8.87 -3.52 9.13
C LEU A 14 10.00 -3.50 10.18
N SER A 15 10.67 -4.63 10.43
CA SER A 15 11.83 -4.69 11.32
C SER A 15 13.13 -4.28 10.59
N GLY A 16 13.29 -2.99 10.32
CA GLY A 16 14.59 -2.45 9.89
C GLY A 16 15.67 -2.61 10.99
N PRO A 17 16.96 -2.73 10.64
CA PRO A 17 18.01 -2.95 11.63
C PRO A 17 18.19 -1.72 12.52
N ALA A 18 17.82 -1.84 13.80
CA ALA A 18 18.19 -0.88 14.83
C ALA A 18 19.70 -0.98 15.10
N ARG A 19 20.50 -0.10 14.49
CA ARG A 19 21.92 0.03 14.84
C ARG A 19 22.04 0.69 16.21
N ALA A 20 22.58 -0.05 17.19
CA ALA A 20 22.92 0.46 18.52
C ALA A 20 24.01 1.55 18.43
N GLN A 21 23.85 2.63 19.19
CA GLN A 21 24.87 3.67 19.36
C GLN A 21 25.81 3.31 20.53
N PRO A 22 27.13 3.54 20.42
CA PRO A 22 28.06 3.35 21.53
C PRO A 22 27.99 4.50 22.55
N GLU A 23 28.13 4.18 23.84
CA GLU A 23 28.26 5.13 24.95
C GLU A 23 29.58 5.92 24.89
N ALA A 24 29.55 7.21 25.24
CA ALA A 24 30.67 8.13 25.11
C ALA A 24 31.26 8.58 26.47
N THR A 25 32.59 8.62 26.56
CA THR A 25 33.39 9.07 27.71
C THR A 25 33.69 10.58 27.63
N PRO A 26 33.73 11.34 28.75
CA PRO A 26 33.91 12.80 28.70
C PRO A 26 35.39 13.23 28.74
N ALA A 27 35.74 14.27 27.96
CA ALA A 27 37.03 14.97 28.02
C ALA A 27 36.85 16.50 28.16
N ALA A 28 37.77 17.18 28.85
CA ALA A 28 37.71 18.58 29.28
C ALA A 28 38.56 19.53 28.41
N GLY A 29 38.09 20.77 28.21
CA GLY A 29 38.79 21.87 27.52
C GLY A 29 37.79 22.96 27.13
N ARG A 30 38.00 24.22 27.52
CA ARG A 30 36.97 25.28 27.56
C ARG A 30 37.57 26.66 27.24
N GLU A 31 37.99 26.92 26.01
CA GLU A 31 38.24 28.27 25.47
C GLU A 31 38.65 28.22 23.98
N SER A 32 37.68 28.05 23.07
CA SER A 32 37.74 28.41 21.61
C SER A 32 36.47 28.06 20.80
N ASP A 33 35.35 27.65 21.44
CA ASP A 33 34.24 26.94 20.77
C ASP A 33 33.36 27.80 19.82
N MET A 34 33.46 29.13 19.87
CA MET A 34 32.57 30.03 19.12
C MET A 34 32.98 30.23 17.67
N ASP A 35 34.27 30.45 17.42
CA ASP A 35 34.80 30.64 16.07
C ASP A 35 34.75 29.35 15.23
N THR A 36 34.63 28.20 15.89
CA THR A 36 34.47 26.89 15.25
C THR A 36 33.08 26.63 14.67
N LEU A 37 32.05 27.38 15.06
CA LEU A 37 30.66 27.10 14.65
C LEU A 37 30.44 27.27 13.16
N CYS A 38 31.15 28.20 12.53
CA CYS A 38 31.04 28.41 11.10
C CYS A 38 32.31 28.10 10.31
N SER A 39 33.41 27.70 10.96
CA SER A 39 34.66 27.35 10.29
C SER A 39 34.68 25.89 9.82
N LEU A 40 34.04 25.61 8.67
CA LEU A 40 34.38 24.54 7.70
C LEU A 40 34.27 23.06 8.17
N PRO A 41 34.23 22.08 7.24
CA PRO A 41 33.13 21.13 7.09
C PRO A 41 33.44 19.72 7.60
N GLY A 42 34.50 19.53 8.39
CA GLY A 42 35.02 18.21 8.79
C GLY A 42 34.01 17.35 9.56
N TRP A 43 32.99 17.96 10.14
CA TRP A 43 31.88 17.29 10.85
C TRP A 43 30.80 16.66 9.95
N LEU A 44 30.68 17.09 8.68
CA LEU A 44 29.60 16.66 7.78
C LEU A 44 30.02 15.44 6.93
N SER A 45 31.32 15.18 6.77
CA SER A 45 31.84 14.14 5.87
C SER A 45 32.16 12.80 6.54
N GLY A 46 32.08 12.70 7.87
CA GLY A 46 32.41 11.46 8.57
C GLY A 46 31.41 11.14 9.68
N GLY A 47 30.71 10.02 9.57
CA GLY A 47 29.96 9.39 10.68
C GLY A 47 30.87 8.86 11.80
N GLY A 48 32.05 9.46 11.99
CA GLY A 48 32.99 9.17 13.06
C GLY A 48 32.82 10.21 14.17
N THR A 49 32.81 9.70 15.40
CA THR A 49 32.79 10.40 16.70
C THR A 49 33.57 11.72 16.76
N ALA A 50 32.99 12.81 16.25
CA ALA A 50 33.58 14.14 16.22
C ALA A 50 32.79 15.09 17.12
N GLY A 51 33.43 15.54 18.20
CA GLY A 51 32.93 16.58 19.10
C GLY A 51 31.77 16.12 19.99
N ASN A 52 31.75 16.56 21.24
CA ASN A 52 30.60 16.33 22.10
C ASN A 52 29.45 17.21 21.58
N PRO A 53 28.38 16.66 20.94
CA PRO A 53 27.33 17.46 20.33
C PRO A 53 26.64 18.41 21.32
N GLY A 54 26.67 18.06 22.61
CA GLY A 54 26.18 18.93 23.69
C GLY A 54 26.99 20.23 23.86
N ARG A 55 28.28 20.26 23.53
CA ARG A 55 29.09 21.49 23.55
C ARG A 55 28.71 22.43 22.42
N THR A 56 28.61 21.91 21.21
CA THR A 56 28.22 22.69 20.03
C THR A 56 26.81 23.26 20.19
N ALA A 57 25.87 22.43 20.64
CA ALA A 57 24.52 22.88 20.97
C ALA A 57 24.49 24.00 22.01
N ARG A 58 25.27 23.86 23.09
CA ARG A 58 25.36 24.87 24.15
C ARG A 58 25.97 26.17 23.62
N ALA A 59 27.04 26.09 22.83
CA ALA A 59 27.67 27.26 22.22
C ALA A 59 26.69 28.01 21.30
N ILE A 60 25.92 27.28 20.50
CA ILE A 60 24.87 27.87 19.65
C ILE A 60 23.77 28.51 20.50
N ALA A 61 23.29 27.83 21.54
CA ALA A 61 22.23 28.36 22.41
C ALA A 61 22.66 29.66 23.11
N GLN A 62 23.88 29.68 23.65
CA GLN A 62 24.48 30.87 24.26
C GLN A 62 24.68 31.99 23.24
N TRP A 63 25.08 31.65 22.01
CA TRP A 63 25.26 32.63 20.94
C TRP A 63 23.94 33.27 20.49
N ILE A 64 22.88 32.47 20.33
CA ILE A 64 21.54 32.99 19.97
C ILE A 64 21.03 33.96 21.03
N ASP A 65 21.25 33.66 22.31
CA ASP A 65 20.86 34.53 23.43
C ASP A 65 21.64 35.87 23.44
N PHE A 66 22.91 35.84 23.03
CA PHE A 66 23.82 36.99 23.14
C PHE A 66 23.64 38.05 22.05
N GLN A 67 23.10 37.70 20.88
CA GLN A 67 23.09 38.58 19.72
C GLN A 67 21.65 38.88 19.26
N ARG A 68 21.26 40.17 19.30
CA ARG A 68 20.02 40.72 18.69
C ARG A 68 20.09 40.70 17.15
N LEU A 69 20.29 39.54 16.56
CA LEU A 69 20.52 39.40 15.12
C LEU A 69 19.28 39.70 14.32
N GLY A 70 19.48 40.00 13.04
CA GLY A 70 18.37 40.05 12.09
C GLY A 70 17.61 38.73 12.10
N SER A 71 16.28 38.82 12.22
CA SER A 71 15.41 37.66 12.14
C SER A 71 15.36 37.16 10.70
N LEU A 72 15.80 35.93 10.48
CA LEU A 72 15.65 35.24 9.22
C LEU A 72 14.19 34.80 9.07
N ARG A 73 13.53 35.23 7.99
CA ARG A 73 12.16 34.79 7.71
C ARG A 73 12.22 33.41 7.07
N ILE A 74 11.66 32.44 7.78
CA ILE A 74 11.48 31.07 7.31
C ILE A 74 10.05 30.98 6.78
N ASP A 75 9.91 30.63 5.50
CA ASP A 75 8.59 30.38 4.91
C ASP A 75 8.04 29.03 5.39
N ARG A 76 6.72 28.94 5.54
CA ARG A 76 6.03 27.92 6.35
C ARG A 76 5.84 26.56 5.68
N ASP A 77 6.41 26.32 4.51
CA ASP A 77 6.30 25.04 3.80
C ASP A 77 7.22 23.95 4.40
N VAL A 78 7.05 23.74 5.70
CA VAL A 78 7.73 22.74 6.52
C VAL A 78 7.10 21.39 6.26
N LYS A 79 7.59 20.68 5.24
CA LYS A 79 7.14 19.32 4.93
C LYS A 79 8.04 18.29 5.60
N GLN A 80 7.45 17.41 6.42
CA GLN A 80 8.14 16.24 6.97
C GLN A 80 8.12 15.10 5.95
N ILE A 81 9.28 14.48 5.70
CA ILE A 81 9.36 13.24 4.91
C ILE A 81 9.26 12.02 5.85
N SER A 82 8.70 10.93 5.34
CA SER A 82 8.21 9.77 6.08
C SER A 82 9.26 8.75 6.55
N GLY A 83 10.56 9.04 6.35
CA GLY A 83 11.68 8.22 6.81
C GLY A 83 11.94 8.28 8.33
N ALA A 84 12.89 7.46 8.81
CA ALA A 84 13.30 7.42 10.22
C ALA A 84 13.99 8.72 10.70
N GLU A 85 14.64 9.42 9.78
CA GLU A 85 15.14 10.78 10.00
C GLU A 85 14.01 11.78 9.69
N ALA A 86 13.76 12.71 10.60
CA ALA A 86 12.85 13.81 10.34
C ALA A 86 13.55 14.76 9.36
N ILE A 87 13.15 14.68 8.10
CA ILE A 87 13.61 15.58 7.06
C ILE A 87 12.56 16.68 6.91
N VAL A 88 13.02 17.91 7.04
CA VAL A 88 12.23 19.12 6.97
C VAL A 88 12.72 19.92 5.77
N LEU A 89 11.81 20.25 4.86
CA LEU A 89 12.08 21.21 3.79
C LEU A 89 11.76 22.60 4.32
N VAL A 90 12.70 23.53 4.21
CA VAL A 90 12.53 24.90 4.70
C VAL A 90 12.99 25.87 3.62
N SER A 91 12.12 26.80 3.26
CA SER A 91 12.47 27.90 2.35
C SER A 91 12.92 29.10 3.15
N VAL A 92 14.20 29.46 3.01
CA VAL A 92 14.77 30.62 3.69
C VAL A 92 14.72 31.83 2.78
N LEU A 93 14.11 32.93 3.26
CA LEU A 93 14.03 34.18 2.50
C LEU A 93 15.29 35.03 2.72
N LYS A 94 15.91 35.46 1.61
CA LYS A 94 17.01 36.41 1.63
C LYS A 94 16.50 37.79 2.07
N PRO A 95 17.17 38.48 3.01
CA PRO A 95 16.84 39.88 3.32
C PRO A 95 17.02 40.79 2.10
N GLU A 96 16.11 41.75 1.90
CA GLU A 96 16.14 42.67 0.75
C GLU A 96 17.45 43.47 0.65
N ALA A 97 18.03 43.84 1.79
CA ALA A 97 19.29 44.60 1.86
C ALA A 97 20.54 43.74 1.57
N MET A 98 20.41 42.42 1.40
CA MET A 98 21.55 41.53 1.23
C MET A 98 21.91 41.30 -0.25
N PRO A 99 23.16 41.60 -0.67
CA PRO A 99 23.61 41.30 -2.03
C PRO A 99 23.55 39.81 -2.32
N ASP A 100 23.12 39.44 -3.54
CA ASP A 100 23.03 38.03 -3.98
C ASP A 100 24.35 37.29 -3.85
N ALA A 101 25.47 37.95 -4.19
CA ALA A 101 26.81 37.36 -4.09
C ALA A 101 27.17 36.93 -2.66
N VAL A 102 26.74 37.71 -1.65
CA VAL A 102 27.00 37.40 -0.23
C VAL A 102 26.09 36.28 0.24
N TRP A 103 24.81 36.32 -0.15
CA TRP A 103 23.83 35.29 0.21
C TRP A 103 24.20 33.92 -0.38
N ASN A 104 24.54 33.88 -1.68
CA ASN A 104 24.89 32.65 -2.39
C ASN A 104 26.20 32.03 -1.90
N GLY A 105 27.07 32.82 -1.26
CA GLY A 105 28.28 32.33 -0.60
C GLY A 105 28.09 31.90 0.87
N GLY A 106 26.88 32.05 1.40
CA GLY A 106 26.53 31.66 2.76
C GLY A 106 26.42 30.14 2.93
N TYR A 107 26.63 29.66 4.15
CA TYR A 107 26.31 28.30 4.55
C TYR A 107 25.23 28.30 5.64
N PHE A 108 24.43 27.25 5.67
CA PHE A 108 23.29 27.11 6.57
C PHE A 108 23.59 26.01 7.59
N MET A 109 23.25 26.30 8.84
CA MET A 109 23.28 25.34 9.94
C MET A 109 21.92 25.30 10.59
N ALA A 110 21.58 24.16 11.16
CA ALA A 110 20.33 24.02 11.90
C ALA A 110 20.51 23.19 13.16
N ILE A 111 19.76 23.57 14.19
CA ILE A 111 19.61 22.78 15.42
C ILE A 111 18.13 22.54 15.68
N ALA A 112 17.81 21.36 16.20
CA ALA A 112 16.46 20.99 16.61
C ALA A 112 16.43 20.77 18.14
N TYR A 113 15.45 21.33 18.84
CA TYR A 113 15.28 21.14 20.28
C TYR A 113 13.80 21.08 20.66
N ARG A 114 13.49 20.53 21.84
CA ARG A 114 12.13 20.54 22.36
C ARG A 114 11.86 21.85 23.10
N GLY A 115 10.74 22.50 22.78
CA GLY A 115 10.33 23.75 23.42
C GLY A 115 8.98 24.21 22.88
N GLU A 116 8.32 25.12 23.62
CA GLU A 116 7.11 25.79 23.16
C GLU A 116 7.43 26.72 21.99
N PRO A 117 6.57 26.90 20.97
CA PRO A 117 6.84 27.76 19.82
C PRO A 117 7.44 29.13 20.19
N GLY A 118 8.61 29.47 19.62
CA GLY A 118 9.27 30.76 19.83
C GLY A 118 10.21 30.84 21.04
N THR A 119 10.26 29.82 21.91
CA THR A 119 11.28 29.76 22.99
C THR A 119 12.67 29.50 22.41
N LEU A 120 13.71 30.10 22.99
CA LEU A 120 15.11 29.80 22.64
C LEU A 120 15.55 28.40 23.09
N PRO A 121 16.61 27.82 22.49
CA PRO A 121 17.17 26.57 22.96
C PRO A 121 17.65 26.68 24.42
N PRO A 122 17.59 25.59 25.22
CA PRO A 122 18.04 25.60 26.60
C PRO A 122 19.52 26.04 26.71
N PRO A 123 19.87 26.91 27.67
CA PRO A 123 21.24 27.43 27.81
C PRO A 123 22.26 26.35 28.24
N ASP A 124 21.78 25.20 28.71
CA ASP A 124 22.62 24.05 29.05
C ASP A 124 22.87 23.10 27.86
N GLY A 125 22.21 23.33 26.72
CA GLY A 125 22.31 22.52 25.51
C GLY A 125 21.60 21.16 25.60
N ARG A 126 20.87 20.86 26.68
CA ARG A 126 20.18 19.56 26.83
C ARG A 126 19.04 19.42 25.83
N GLY A 127 18.95 18.27 25.19
CA GLY A 127 17.88 17.96 24.22
C GLY A 127 18.00 18.72 22.89
N VAL A 128 19.12 19.39 22.64
CA VAL A 128 19.44 20.01 21.36
C VAL A 128 20.15 19.00 20.47
N LEU A 129 19.68 18.87 19.24
CA LEU A 129 20.21 18.00 18.20
C LEU A 129 20.78 18.86 17.08
N VAL A 130 21.99 18.57 16.64
CA VAL A 130 22.53 19.18 15.42
C VAL A 130 21.83 18.53 14.23
N ALA A 131 21.21 19.35 13.38
CA ALA A 131 20.56 18.88 12.17
C ALA A 131 21.55 18.99 10.99
N ARG A 132 21.55 17.96 10.15
CA ARG A 132 22.29 17.97 8.88
C ARG A 132 21.55 18.86 7.90
N VAL A 133 22.26 19.80 7.31
CA VAL A 133 21.73 20.69 6.28
C VAL A 133 22.37 20.32 4.95
N ASP A 134 21.57 19.95 3.96
CA ASP A 134 22.08 19.68 2.62
C ASP A 134 22.54 21.00 1.96
N PRO A 135 23.55 20.96 1.08
CA PRO A 135 24.03 22.16 0.40
C PRO A 135 22.86 22.85 -0.33
N PRO A 136 22.55 24.12 0.03
CA PRO A 136 21.44 24.83 -0.59
C PRO A 136 21.73 25.12 -2.06
N ILE A 137 20.68 25.12 -2.88
CA ILE A 137 20.72 25.68 -4.23
C ILE A 137 19.93 26.98 -4.17
N PRO A 138 20.59 28.15 -3.98
CA PRO A 138 19.88 29.41 -3.86
C PRO A 138 19.17 29.76 -5.18
N GLU A 139 17.89 30.06 -5.08
CA GLU A 139 17.08 30.65 -6.14
C GLU A 139 16.91 32.15 -5.87
N LYS A 140 16.35 32.91 -6.83
CA LYS A 140 16.22 34.38 -6.72
C LYS A 140 15.39 34.78 -5.49
N GLY A 141 16.08 35.10 -4.39
CA GLY A 141 15.50 35.57 -3.12
C GLY A 141 15.06 34.46 -2.15
N ILE A 142 15.10 33.19 -2.55
CA ILE A 142 14.65 32.05 -1.74
C ILE A 142 15.69 30.94 -1.78
N THR A 143 15.97 30.33 -0.64
CA THR A 143 16.92 29.21 -0.56
C THR A 143 16.24 27.99 0.05
N PRO A 144 15.74 27.06 -0.79
CA PRO A 144 15.18 25.80 -0.31
C PRO A 144 16.31 24.99 0.33
N THR A 145 16.08 24.61 1.58
CA THR A 145 17.08 23.95 2.42
C THR A 145 16.47 22.68 2.99
N ARG A 146 17.15 21.55 2.78
CA ARG A 146 16.74 20.27 3.34
C ARG A 146 17.49 20.04 4.65
N ILE A 147 16.73 19.94 5.74
CA ILE A 147 17.25 19.84 7.10
C ILE A 147 16.83 18.50 7.68
N ALA A 148 17.80 17.67 8.06
CA ALA A 148 17.55 16.32 8.52
C ALA A 148 18.06 16.13 9.95
N PHE A 149 17.21 15.62 10.85
CA PHE A 149 17.60 15.29 12.21
C PHE A 149 16.88 14.03 12.70
N ARG A 150 17.49 13.31 13.66
CA ARG A 150 16.90 12.11 14.24
C ARG A 150 16.40 12.40 15.66
N PRO A 151 15.11 12.71 15.83
CA PRO A 151 14.57 12.91 17.17
C PRO A 151 14.58 11.58 17.94
N PRO A 152 14.82 11.60 19.27
CA PRO A 152 14.61 10.43 20.11
C PRO A 152 13.18 9.93 19.96
N GLU A 153 13.05 8.62 19.71
CA GLU A 153 11.76 7.96 19.58
C GLU A 153 10.96 8.15 20.88
N THR A 154 9.75 8.67 20.73
CA THR A 154 8.76 8.74 21.81
C THR A 154 7.52 7.99 21.37
N GLY A 155 6.69 7.52 22.28
CA GLY A 155 5.44 6.84 21.91
C GLY A 155 4.37 7.76 21.30
N TRP A 156 4.61 9.08 21.27
CA TRP A 156 3.62 10.10 20.92
C TRP A 156 4.19 11.15 19.97
N ARG A 157 3.32 12.05 19.48
CA ARG A 157 3.73 13.22 18.70
C ARG A 157 4.58 14.14 19.58
N SER A 158 5.67 14.65 19.02
CA SER A 158 6.54 15.60 19.70
C SER A 158 6.74 16.85 18.86
N THR A 159 6.57 18.02 19.46
CA THR A 159 6.85 19.30 18.81
C THR A 159 8.30 19.66 19.05
N TRP A 160 8.98 19.98 17.96
CA TRP A 160 10.37 20.41 17.92
C TRP A 160 10.43 21.83 17.38
N GLN A 161 11.32 22.62 17.96
CA GLN A 161 11.75 23.87 17.38
C GLN A 161 13.02 23.66 16.57
N LEU A 162 13.05 24.27 15.41
CA LEU A 162 14.17 24.26 14.50
C LEU A 162 14.71 25.69 14.40
N ALA A 163 15.94 25.89 14.89
CA ALA A 163 16.66 27.14 14.68
C ALA A 163 17.59 26.96 13.48
N VAL A 164 17.39 27.77 12.46
CA VAL A 164 18.23 27.81 11.25
C VAL A 164 19.06 29.08 11.30
N ALA A 165 20.37 28.95 11.24
CA ALA A 165 21.29 30.08 11.18
C ALA A 165 22.05 30.09 9.86
N VAL A 166 22.31 31.30 9.36
CA VAL A 166 23.10 31.52 8.14
C VAL A 166 24.43 32.10 8.55
N CYS A 167 25.51 31.42 8.20
CA CYS A 167 26.86 31.93 8.33
C CYS A 167 27.29 32.54 7.01
N LEU A 168 27.55 33.85 7.03
CA LEU A 168 27.97 34.60 5.86
C LEU A 168 29.48 34.75 5.88
N ARG A 169 30.08 34.70 4.68
CA ARG A 169 31.44 35.17 4.47
C ARG A 169 31.39 36.69 4.25
N PRO A 170 32.10 37.50 5.05
CA PRO A 170 32.25 38.91 4.75
C PRO A 170 32.90 39.05 3.39
N ALA A 171 32.45 40.03 2.60
CA ALA A 171 33.11 40.36 1.36
C ALA A 171 34.55 40.77 1.67
N VAL A 172 35.51 39.94 1.26
CA VAL A 172 36.92 40.28 1.37
C VAL A 172 37.22 41.23 0.22
N ALA A 173 37.68 42.44 0.54
CA ALA A 173 38.11 43.39 -0.48
C ALA A 173 39.20 42.73 -1.36
N GLU A 174 39.17 43.01 -2.65
CA GLU A 174 40.11 42.43 -3.60
C GLU A 174 41.57 42.71 -3.14
N GLY A 175 42.34 41.64 -2.88
CA GLY A 175 43.71 41.72 -2.37
C GLY A 175 43.88 41.74 -0.84
N ALA A 176 42.81 41.80 -0.04
CA ALA A 176 42.90 41.65 1.41
C ALA A 176 43.01 40.18 1.83
N ALA A 177 43.81 39.89 2.85
CA ALA A 177 43.83 38.55 3.45
C ALA A 177 42.46 38.27 4.11
N PRO A 178 41.87 37.08 3.90
CA PRO A 178 40.62 36.74 4.57
C PRO A 178 40.84 36.76 6.10
N PRO A 179 39.92 37.33 6.88
CA PRO A 179 40.05 37.35 8.32
C PRO A 179 40.15 35.91 8.86
N PRO A 180 40.95 35.68 9.93
CA PRO A 180 41.21 34.33 10.46
C PRO A 180 39.94 33.60 10.91
N PHE A 181 38.85 34.32 11.16
CA PHE A 181 37.54 33.80 11.56
C PHE A 181 36.44 34.36 10.66
N ALA A 182 36.55 34.07 9.36
CA ALA A 182 35.71 34.71 8.35
C ALA A 182 34.23 34.39 8.48
N ASN A 183 33.84 33.26 9.06
CA ASN A 183 32.43 32.91 9.09
C ASN A 183 31.87 33.24 10.48
N ARG A 184 31.01 34.25 10.56
CA ARG A 184 30.18 34.50 11.73
C ARG A 184 28.73 34.20 11.35
N PRO A 185 27.94 33.61 12.26
CA PRO A 185 26.53 33.47 11.99
C PRO A 185 25.94 34.89 12.01
N ALA A 186 25.26 35.25 10.93
CA ALA A 186 24.83 36.62 10.68
C ALA A 186 23.35 36.82 11.03
N MET A 187 22.56 35.78 10.87
CA MET A 187 21.11 35.80 11.06
C MET A 187 20.64 34.41 11.49
N PHE A 188 19.52 34.36 12.21
CA PHE A 188 18.86 33.12 12.54
C PHE A 188 17.33 33.27 12.46
N GLY A 189 16.65 32.16 12.21
CA GLY A 189 15.20 32.05 12.21
C GLY A 189 14.77 30.84 13.00
N LEU A 190 13.58 30.93 13.62
CA LEU A 190 12.96 29.84 14.34
C LEU A 190 11.72 29.36 13.57
N THR A 191 11.56 28.06 13.48
CA THR A 191 10.32 27.43 13.01
C THR A 191 9.99 26.22 13.86
N THR A 192 8.72 25.81 13.86
CA THR A 192 8.25 24.67 14.64
C THR A 192 7.88 23.53 13.72
N VAL A 193 8.30 22.32 14.08
CA VAL A 193 8.02 21.09 13.34
C VAL A 193 7.40 20.09 14.29
N THR A 194 6.24 19.54 13.93
CA THR A 194 5.65 18.43 14.69
C THR A 194 6.13 17.14 14.07
N VAL A 195 6.88 16.34 14.83
CA VAL A 195 7.35 15.04 14.39
C VAL A 195 6.49 13.96 15.03
N SER A 196 5.82 13.17 14.19
CA SER A 196 5.12 11.96 14.65
C SER A 196 6.10 10.85 14.99
N SER A 197 5.81 10.07 16.03
CA SER A 197 6.54 8.86 16.39
C SER A 197 6.54 7.82 15.27
N TYR A 198 7.66 7.12 15.06
CA TYR A 198 7.71 6.03 14.08
C TYR A 198 6.76 4.89 14.48
N TYR A 199 6.78 4.50 15.75
CA TYR A 199 5.91 3.45 16.29
C TYR A 199 4.43 3.80 16.18
N LEU A 200 4.06 5.06 16.43
CA LEU A 200 2.68 5.51 16.29
C LEU A 200 2.21 5.40 14.84
N SER A 201 3.04 5.83 13.88
CA SER A 201 2.73 5.71 12.45
C SER A 201 2.61 4.24 12.01
N VAL A 202 3.51 3.36 12.45
CA VAL A 202 3.43 1.92 12.16
C VAL A 202 2.18 1.30 12.78
N ALA A 203 1.88 1.62 14.05
CA ALA A 203 0.69 1.12 14.73
C ALA A 203 -0.59 1.61 14.05
N ALA A 204 -0.63 2.85 13.58
CA ALA A 204 -1.76 3.39 12.83
C ALA A 204 -1.92 2.69 11.46
N GLY A 205 -0.81 2.45 10.75
CA GLY A 205 -0.81 1.70 9.48
C GLY A 205 -1.29 0.26 9.65
N LEU A 206 -0.79 -0.47 10.64
CA LEU A 206 -1.24 -1.84 10.94
C LEU A 206 -2.68 -1.85 11.48
N GLY A 207 -3.05 -0.86 12.28
CA GLY A 207 -4.39 -0.69 12.81
C GLY A 207 -5.43 -0.45 11.71
N SER A 208 -5.14 0.42 10.73
CA SER A 208 -6.04 0.67 9.61
C SER A 208 -6.25 -0.58 8.75
N VAL A 209 -5.19 -1.35 8.50
CA VAL A 209 -5.26 -2.66 7.82
C VAL A 209 -6.12 -3.63 8.62
N GLY A 210 -5.90 -3.74 9.93
CA GLY A 210 -6.67 -4.64 10.80
C GLY A 210 -8.16 -4.30 10.83
N VAL A 211 -8.50 -3.01 10.92
CA VAL A 211 -9.89 -2.53 10.90
C VAL A 211 -10.55 -2.81 9.56
N LEU A 212 -9.90 -2.48 8.44
CA LEU A 212 -10.43 -2.73 7.10
C LEU A 212 -10.61 -4.23 6.86
N TYR A 213 -9.63 -5.05 7.25
CA TYR A 213 -9.71 -6.50 7.13
C TYR A 213 -10.87 -7.07 7.94
N LEU A 214 -11.06 -6.60 9.18
CA LEU A 214 -12.18 -6.99 10.03
C LEU A 214 -13.52 -6.61 9.39
N MET A 215 -13.66 -5.40 8.85
CA MET A 215 -14.86 -4.98 8.14
C MET A 215 -15.17 -5.89 6.93
N LEU A 216 -14.16 -6.22 6.12
CA LEU A 216 -14.31 -7.13 4.98
C LEU A 216 -14.66 -8.56 5.41
N ALA A 217 -14.06 -9.06 6.50
CA ALA A 217 -14.38 -10.37 7.06
C ALA A 217 -15.82 -10.43 7.60
N LEU A 218 -16.30 -9.35 8.25
CA LEU A 218 -17.68 -9.24 8.72
C LEU A 218 -18.67 -9.15 7.56
N ALA A 219 -18.36 -8.38 6.51
CA ALA A 219 -19.16 -8.28 5.30
C ALA A 219 -19.24 -9.63 4.58
N ALA A 220 -18.11 -10.33 4.42
CA ALA A 220 -18.06 -11.67 3.85
C ALA A 220 -18.91 -12.65 4.70
N ARG A 221 -18.82 -12.57 6.04
CA ARG A 221 -19.65 -13.40 6.91
C ARG A 221 -21.14 -13.17 6.69
N GLN A 222 -21.58 -11.91 6.60
CA GLN A 222 -22.99 -11.57 6.36
C GLN A 222 -23.46 -12.07 4.99
N LEU A 223 -22.63 -11.87 3.96
CA LEU A 223 -22.94 -12.30 2.59
C LEU A 223 -23.06 -13.84 2.48
N HIS A 224 -22.23 -14.56 3.23
CA HIS A 224 -22.13 -16.02 3.15
C HIS A 224 -22.82 -16.75 4.30
N GLU A 225 -23.68 -16.07 5.08
CA GLU A 225 -24.29 -16.66 6.26
C GLU A 225 -25.15 -17.89 5.91
N LEU A 226 -25.91 -17.83 4.82
CA LEU A 226 -26.72 -18.96 4.33
C LEU A 226 -25.85 -20.18 3.99
N GLN A 227 -24.78 -19.96 3.21
CA GLN A 227 -23.83 -21.02 2.85
C GLN A 227 -23.16 -21.60 4.10
N LEU A 228 -22.75 -20.75 5.05
CA LEU A 228 -22.13 -21.18 6.30
C LEU A 228 -23.09 -22.02 7.16
N ARG A 229 -24.38 -21.67 7.21
CA ARG A 229 -25.42 -22.42 7.93
C ARG A 229 -25.62 -23.81 7.32
N GLU A 230 -25.75 -23.92 6.00
CA GLU A 230 -25.82 -25.22 5.31
C GLU A 230 -24.56 -26.06 5.52
N THR A 231 -23.40 -25.41 5.56
CA THR A 231 -22.14 -26.11 5.77
C THR A 231 -21.97 -26.57 7.23
N ALA A 232 -22.59 -25.86 8.17
CA ALA A 232 -22.60 -26.19 9.59
C ALA A 232 -23.56 -27.35 9.89
N SER A 233 -24.71 -27.41 9.24
CA SER A 233 -25.65 -28.53 9.42
C SER A 233 -25.07 -29.88 8.97
N ARG A 234 -24.20 -29.88 7.95
CA ARG A 234 -23.46 -31.08 7.50
C ARG A 234 -22.29 -31.49 8.40
N ALA A 235 -21.90 -30.67 9.38
CA ALA A 235 -20.76 -30.97 10.27
C ALA A 235 -21.09 -30.55 11.71
N PRO A 236 -22.09 -31.20 12.35
CA PRO A 236 -22.63 -30.79 13.65
C PRO A 236 -21.58 -30.78 14.77
N ASP A 237 -20.48 -31.52 14.62
CA ASP A 237 -19.46 -31.66 15.66
C ASP A 237 -18.40 -30.53 15.67
N ARG A 238 -18.55 -29.51 14.83
CA ARG A 238 -17.56 -28.42 14.74
C ARG A 238 -17.92 -27.24 15.63
N ARG A 239 -17.02 -26.96 16.57
CA ARG A 239 -17.09 -25.81 17.49
C ARG A 239 -17.35 -24.49 16.72
N PRO A 240 -18.27 -23.63 17.18
CA PRO A 240 -18.65 -22.38 16.51
C PRO A 240 -17.46 -21.45 16.23
N LEU A 241 -16.43 -21.53 17.07
CA LEU A 241 -15.18 -20.80 16.93
C LEU A 241 -14.42 -21.14 15.62
N GLN A 242 -14.50 -22.39 15.13
CA GLN A 242 -13.88 -22.75 13.84
C GLN A 242 -14.61 -22.14 12.65
N ALA A 243 -15.94 -22.07 12.68
CA ALA A 243 -16.72 -21.39 11.64
C ALA A 243 -16.39 -19.90 11.62
N TRP A 244 -16.25 -19.30 12.81
CA TRP A 244 -15.82 -17.92 12.97
C TRP A 244 -14.43 -17.68 12.38
N LEU A 245 -13.41 -18.45 12.80
CA LEU A 245 -12.03 -18.33 12.29
C LEU A 245 -11.92 -18.52 10.77
N ARG A 246 -12.83 -19.29 10.16
CA ARG A 246 -12.87 -19.45 8.70
C ARG A 246 -13.35 -18.21 7.97
N ALA A 247 -14.30 -17.46 8.53
CA ALA A 247 -14.74 -16.21 7.92
C ALA A 247 -13.61 -15.18 7.83
N PHE A 248 -12.63 -15.27 8.76
CA PHE A 248 -11.38 -14.50 8.75
C PHE A 248 -10.29 -15.10 7.86
N SER A 249 -10.60 -16.08 7.01
CA SER A 249 -9.62 -16.55 6.03
C SER A 249 -9.62 -15.58 4.84
N PRO A 250 -8.46 -15.07 4.40
CA PRO A 250 -8.42 -14.16 3.25
C PRO A 250 -8.96 -14.81 1.97
N ILE A 251 -8.88 -16.14 1.88
CA ILE A 251 -9.45 -16.93 0.77
C ILE A 251 -10.97 -16.80 0.71
N VAL A 252 -11.63 -16.81 1.88
CA VAL A 252 -13.09 -16.69 1.99
C VAL A 252 -13.52 -15.26 1.62
N ILE A 253 -12.75 -14.25 2.02
CA ILE A 253 -13.00 -12.86 1.64
C ILE A 253 -12.83 -12.68 0.12
N SER A 254 -11.86 -13.36 -0.49
CA SER A 254 -11.59 -13.30 -1.93
C SER A 254 -12.36 -14.33 -2.77
N GLN A 255 -13.41 -14.96 -2.23
CA GLN A 255 -14.12 -16.00 -2.97
C GLN A 255 -15.04 -15.41 -4.05
N ASP A 256 -15.30 -16.20 -5.08
CA ASP A 256 -16.28 -15.89 -6.11
C ASP A 256 -17.72 -16.24 -5.67
N ALA A 257 -18.73 -15.83 -6.44
CA ALA A 257 -20.13 -16.22 -6.27
C ALA A 257 -20.34 -17.74 -6.27
N PHE A 258 -19.34 -18.48 -6.74
CA PHE A 258 -19.30 -19.94 -6.80
C PHE A 258 -18.59 -20.61 -5.61
N GLY A 259 -18.11 -19.83 -4.63
CA GLY A 259 -17.42 -20.35 -3.45
C GLY A 259 -15.99 -20.83 -3.71
N THR A 260 -15.42 -20.56 -4.89
CA THR A 260 -14.01 -20.80 -5.22
C THR A 260 -13.18 -19.56 -4.92
N ALA A 261 -11.92 -19.74 -4.50
CA ALA A 261 -11.03 -18.61 -4.30
C ALA A 261 -10.70 -17.95 -5.64
N SER A 262 -10.88 -16.63 -5.76
CA SER A 262 -10.48 -15.89 -6.96
C SER A 262 -9.12 -15.23 -6.76
N LEU A 263 -8.16 -15.58 -7.61
CA LEU A 263 -6.81 -14.99 -7.58
C LEU A 263 -6.86 -13.47 -7.74
N SER A 264 -7.63 -12.95 -8.69
CA SER A 264 -7.72 -11.50 -8.90
C SER A 264 -8.35 -10.77 -7.71
N ARG A 265 -9.42 -11.31 -7.10
CA ARG A 265 -10.00 -10.72 -5.88
C ARG A 265 -9.02 -10.77 -4.71
N PHE A 266 -8.21 -11.83 -4.62
CA PHE A 266 -7.17 -11.93 -3.61
C PHE A 266 -6.06 -10.90 -3.83
N GLN A 267 -5.62 -10.68 -5.07
CA GLN A 267 -4.65 -9.64 -5.42
C GLN A 267 -5.19 -8.24 -5.08
N VAL A 268 -6.44 -7.94 -5.44
CA VAL A 268 -7.11 -6.66 -5.11
C VAL A 268 -7.20 -6.47 -3.60
N LEU A 269 -7.55 -7.51 -2.85
CA LEU A 269 -7.57 -7.48 -1.38
C LEU A 269 -6.17 -7.16 -0.84
N LEU A 270 -5.15 -7.87 -1.31
CA LEU A 270 -3.76 -7.69 -0.88
C LEU A 270 -3.26 -6.26 -1.13
N PHE A 271 -3.45 -5.75 -2.35
CA PHE A 271 -3.01 -4.39 -2.71
C PHE A 271 -3.80 -3.31 -1.97
N THR A 272 -5.12 -3.48 -1.83
CA THR A 272 -5.96 -2.54 -1.07
C THR A 272 -5.49 -2.44 0.38
N LEU A 273 -5.21 -3.58 1.03
CA LEU A 273 -4.70 -3.59 2.40
C LEU A 273 -3.31 -2.94 2.48
N ALA A 274 -2.39 -3.30 1.59
CA ALA A 274 -1.04 -2.71 1.56
C ALA A 274 -1.09 -1.19 1.36
N ALA A 275 -1.87 -0.71 0.39
CA ALA A 275 -2.06 0.71 0.13
C ALA A 275 -2.65 1.42 1.35
N VAL A 276 -3.78 0.96 1.89
CA VAL A 276 -4.42 1.61 3.06
C VAL A 276 -3.47 1.67 4.26
N GLY A 277 -2.66 0.62 4.50
CA GLY A 277 -1.66 0.62 5.56
C GLY A 277 -0.56 1.66 5.35
N VAL A 278 0.03 1.70 4.16
CA VAL A 278 1.09 2.67 3.80
C VAL A 278 0.58 4.11 3.84
N TYR A 279 -0.63 4.36 3.37
CA TYR A 279 -1.23 5.70 3.41
C TYR A 279 -1.53 6.15 4.84
N ALA A 280 -2.11 5.29 5.66
CA ALA A 280 -2.36 5.61 7.06
C ALA A 280 -1.03 5.89 7.79
N TYR A 281 0.02 5.09 7.50
CA TYR A 281 1.36 5.34 8.00
C TYR A 281 1.87 6.73 7.60
N VAL A 282 1.82 7.08 6.31
CA VAL A 282 2.33 8.37 5.81
C VAL A 282 1.50 9.54 6.31
N LEU A 283 0.17 9.46 6.27
CA LEU A 283 -0.73 10.49 6.78
C LEU A 283 -0.45 10.81 8.25
N ILE A 284 -0.24 9.78 9.07
CA ILE A 284 0.10 9.99 10.50
C ILE A 284 1.52 10.51 10.67
N ARG A 285 2.45 10.15 9.77
CA ARG A 285 3.85 10.57 9.82
C ARG A 285 4.04 12.02 9.40
N THR A 286 3.38 12.46 8.33
CA THR A 286 3.58 13.78 7.71
C THR A 286 2.48 14.78 8.08
N GLY A 287 1.30 14.30 8.48
CA GLY A 287 0.12 15.15 8.71
C GLY A 287 -0.56 15.62 7.42
N GLU A 288 -0.01 15.26 6.25
CA GLU A 288 -0.51 15.62 4.94
C GLU A 288 -0.95 14.37 4.18
N LEU A 289 -2.05 14.49 3.44
CA LEU A 289 -2.40 13.51 2.42
C LEU A 289 -1.40 13.69 1.27
N SER A 290 -0.29 12.94 1.32
CA SER A 290 0.71 12.90 0.23
C SER A 290 -0.03 12.68 -1.08
N SER A 291 0.23 13.55 -2.06
CA SER A 291 -0.56 13.68 -3.30
C SER A 291 -0.94 12.33 -3.86
N LEU A 292 -0.10 11.63 -4.58
CA LEU A 292 -0.16 10.22 -4.91
C LEU A 292 0.55 10.14 -6.22
N SER A 293 1.62 9.35 -6.29
CA SER A 293 2.21 9.07 -7.58
C SER A 293 1.12 8.52 -8.51
N SER A 294 1.06 9.05 -9.73
CA SER A 294 0.23 8.55 -10.81
C SER A 294 0.36 7.04 -10.95
N ASP A 295 1.51 6.46 -10.60
CA ASP A 295 1.79 5.03 -10.65
C ASP A 295 1.05 4.23 -9.58
N VAL A 296 0.93 4.75 -8.36
CA VAL A 296 0.15 4.10 -7.29
C VAL A 296 -1.33 4.12 -7.66
N LEU A 297 -1.81 5.26 -8.16
CA LEU A 297 -3.15 5.37 -8.75
C LEU A 297 -3.33 4.44 -9.95
N TRP A 298 -2.29 4.24 -10.76
CA TRP A 298 -2.30 3.30 -11.87
C TRP A 298 -2.38 1.85 -11.38
N LEU A 299 -1.59 1.43 -10.39
CA LEU A 299 -1.66 0.09 -9.81
C LEU A 299 -3.04 -0.20 -9.19
N LEU A 300 -3.61 0.78 -8.49
CA LEU A 300 -4.95 0.71 -7.92
C LEU A 300 -6.02 0.77 -9.04
N GLY A 301 -5.75 1.53 -10.09
CA GLY A 301 -6.56 1.69 -11.28
C GLY A 301 -6.61 0.44 -12.16
N ILE A 302 -5.51 -0.29 -12.38
CA ILE A 302 -5.53 -1.57 -13.11
C ILE A 302 -6.30 -2.61 -12.30
N THR A 303 -6.05 -2.69 -10.99
CA THR A 303 -6.74 -3.68 -10.14
C THR A 303 -8.23 -3.38 -10.05
N MET A 304 -8.62 -2.11 -9.97
CA MET A 304 -10.00 -1.66 -10.03
C MET A 304 -10.60 -1.84 -11.43
N ALA A 305 -9.92 -1.44 -12.50
CA ALA A 305 -10.39 -1.56 -13.87
C ALA A 305 -10.52 -3.01 -14.30
N GLY A 306 -9.59 -3.89 -13.93
CA GLY A 306 -9.71 -5.33 -14.20
C GLY A 306 -10.91 -5.95 -13.47
N SER A 307 -11.16 -5.54 -12.23
CA SER A 307 -12.31 -6.02 -11.44
C SER A 307 -13.64 -5.43 -11.89
N ALA A 308 -13.65 -4.13 -12.18
CA ALA A 308 -14.81 -3.37 -12.63
C ALA A 308 -15.18 -3.73 -14.07
N LEU A 309 -14.21 -3.88 -14.98
CA LEU A 309 -14.46 -4.39 -16.32
C LEU A 309 -14.96 -5.83 -16.26
N ALA A 310 -14.42 -6.69 -15.38
CA ALA A 310 -14.98 -8.02 -15.18
C ALA A 310 -16.43 -7.98 -14.65
N SER A 311 -16.79 -7.02 -13.79
CA SER A 311 -18.16 -6.89 -13.27
C SER A 311 -19.14 -6.13 -14.20
N ILE A 312 -18.65 -5.15 -14.98
CA ILE A 312 -19.45 -4.31 -15.89
C ILE A 312 -19.59 -4.99 -17.26
N ALA A 313 -18.59 -5.75 -17.70
CA ALA A 313 -18.79 -6.72 -18.77
C ALA A 313 -19.64 -7.91 -18.28
N GLY A 314 -19.56 -8.23 -16.98
CA GLY A 314 -20.28 -9.30 -16.30
C GLY A 314 -21.68 -8.92 -15.82
N GLY A 315 -22.60 -8.68 -16.76
CA GLY A 315 -23.95 -9.21 -16.53
C GLY A 315 -23.83 -10.71 -16.17
N PRO A 316 -24.82 -11.32 -15.49
CA PRO A 316 -24.75 -12.76 -15.18
C PRO A 316 -24.34 -13.52 -16.44
N VAL A 317 -23.14 -14.15 -16.43
CA VAL A 317 -22.58 -14.87 -17.60
C VAL A 317 -23.64 -15.79 -18.19
N VAL A 318 -24.48 -16.32 -17.31
CA VAL A 318 -25.71 -17.02 -17.63
C VAL A 318 -26.90 -16.29 -17.02
N SER A 319 -27.92 -16.01 -17.84
CA SER A 319 -29.18 -15.40 -17.45
C SER A 319 -29.82 -16.18 -16.29
N THR A 320 -30.59 -15.50 -15.43
CA THR A 320 -31.19 -16.12 -14.24
C THR A 320 -31.97 -17.39 -14.57
N GLY A 321 -32.74 -17.39 -15.67
CA GLY A 321 -33.50 -18.57 -16.10
C GLY A 321 -32.62 -19.74 -16.54
N ASN A 322 -31.56 -19.46 -17.31
CA ASN A 322 -30.62 -20.49 -17.75
C ASN A 322 -29.80 -21.04 -16.58
N ARG A 323 -29.44 -20.19 -15.62
CA ARG A 323 -28.73 -20.59 -14.40
C ARG A 323 -29.60 -21.49 -13.54
N LEU A 324 -30.86 -21.12 -13.29
CA LEU A 324 -31.80 -21.96 -12.55
C LEU A 324 -31.99 -23.31 -13.23
N TRP A 325 -32.08 -23.33 -14.56
CA TRP A 325 -32.19 -24.57 -15.32
C TRP A 325 -30.95 -25.46 -15.20
N LEU A 326 -29.74 -24.90 -15.33
CA LEU A 326 -28.48 -25.65 -15.16
C LEU A 326 -28.34 -26.25 -13.75
N LEU A 327 -28.82 -25.53 -12.73
CA LEU A 327 -28.82 -26.01 -11.35
C LEU A 327 -29.90 -27.07 -11.13
N ALA A 328 -31.11 -26.88 -11.68
CA ALA A 328 -32.23 -27.82 -11.54
C ALA A 328 -31.96 -29.17 -12.22
N THR A 329 -31.31 -29.14 -13.39
CA THR A 329 -30.92 -30.36 -14.12
C THR A 329 -29.71 -31.07 -13.51
N GLY A 330 -29.02 -30.45 -12.54
CA GLY A 330 -27.78 -30.97 -11.97
C GLY A 330 -26.61 -31.01 -12.95
N VAL A 331 -26.73 -30.32 -14.10
CA VAL A 331 -25.64 -30.17 -15.08
C VAL A 331 -24.50 -29.36 -14.49
N LEU A 332 -24.84 -28.38 -13.65
CA LEU A 332 -23.87 -27.60 -12.89
C LEU A 332 -23.92 -28.00 -11.42
N ASP A 333 -22.78 -28.38 -10.85
CA ASP A 333 -22.70 -28.74 -9.44
C ASP A 333 -23.04 -27.55 -8.54
N ASN A 334 -24.17 -27.59 -7.83
CA ASN A 334 -24.52 -26.58 -6.83
C ASN A 334 -23.98 -26.89 -5.43
N ALA A 335 -23.19 -27.96 -5.26
CA ALA A 335 -22.65 -28.29 -3.97
C ALA A 335 -21.84 -27.08 -3.44
N PRO A 336 -22.12 -26.61 -2.21
CA PRO A 336 -21.34 -25.54 -1.62
C PRO A 336 -19.88 -26.01 -1.47
N ARG A 337 -19.04 -25.63 -2.43
CA ARG A 337 -17.60 -25.87 -2.39
C ARG A 337 -17.00 -24.89 -1.39
N ARG A 338 -16.14 -25.41 -0.53
CA ARG A 338 -15.36 -24.55 0.38
C ARG A 338 -14.16 -24.00 -0.39
N PRO A 339 -13.91 -22.69 -0.34
CA PRO A 339 -12.73 -22.12 -0.98
C PRO A 339 -11.48 -22.68 -0.29
N ARG A 340 -10.48 -23.04 -1.09
CA ARG A 340 -9.21 -23.58 -0.62
C ARG A 340 -8.05 -22.80 -1.22
N TRP A 341 -6.88 -22.88 -0.57
CA TRP A 341 -5.67 -22.21 -1.07
C TRP A 341 -5.26 -22.72 -2.45
N HIS A 342 -5.49 -24.01 -2.73
CA HIS A 342 -5.15 -24.58 -4.03
C HIS A 342 -6.00 -23.98 -5.16
N ASP A 343 -7.19 -23.44 -4.87
CA ASP A 343 -8.02 -22.76 -5.88
C ASP A 343 -7.34 -21.48 -6.42
N LEU A 344 -6.42 -20.87 -5.65
CA LEU A 344 -5.64 -19.72 -6.12
C LEU A 344 -4.52 -20.10 -7.10
N LEU A 345 -4.00 -21.32 -6.98
CA LEU A 345 -2.83 -21.79 -7.72
C LEU A 345 -3.19 -22.73 -8.87
N GLY A 346 -4.35 -23.39 -8.79
CA GLY A 346 -4.74 -24.42 -9.73
C GLY A 346 -5.91 -24.04 -10.62
N ALA A 347 -5.98 -24.73 -11.76
CA ALA A 347 -7.10 -24.78 -12.68
C ALA A 347 -7.30 -26.25 -13.07
N ASP A 348 -8.55 -26.73 -13.07
CA ASP A 348 -8.93 -28.06 -13.59
C ASP A 348 -8.12 -29.24 -13.02
N GLY A 349 -7.82 -29.18 -11.72
CA GLY A 349 -7.06 -30.22 -11.01
C GLY A 349 -5.53 -30.15 -11.15
N GLU A 350 -5.00 -29.23 -11.96
CA GLU A 350 -3.57 -29.02 -12.15
C GLU A 350 -3.08 -27.70 -11.55
N ILE A 351 -1.77 -27.58 -11.30
CA ILE A 351 -1.15 -26.33 -10.86
C ILE A 351 -0.92 -25.47 -12.10
N ASP A 352 -1.58 -24.31 -12.13
CA ASP A 352 -1.43 -23.34 -13.21
C ASP A 352 -0.23 -22.43 -12.90
N VAL A 353 0.87 -22.64 -13.61
CA VAL A 353 2.12 -21.89 -13.47
C VAL A 353 1.89 -20.39 -13.65
N THR A 354 0.95 -19.99 -14.52
CA THR A 354 0.66 -18.57 -14.77
C THR A 354 0.01 -17.90 -13.56
N ARG A 355 -0.87 -18.62 -12.84
CA ARG A 355 -1.47 -18.15 -11.58
C ARG A 355 -0.46 -18.05 -10.45
N VAL A 356 0.43 -19.05 -10.33
CA VAL A 356 1.53 -19.02 -9.36
C VAL A 356 2.42 -17.81 -9.60
N GLN A 357 2.81 -17.58 -10.85
CA GLN A 357 3.60 -16.43 -11.27
C GLN A 357 2.90 -15.10 -10.94
N ALA A 358 1.63 -14.95 -11.30
CA ALA A 358 0.85 -13.75 -11.03
C ALA A 358 0.68 -13.47 -9.52
N LEU A 359 0.48 -14.52 -8.71
CA LEU A 359 0.44 -14.41 -7.26
C LEU A 359 1.78 -13.94 -6.69
N ALA A 360 2.89 -14.54 -7.14
CA ALA A 360 4.24 -14.20 -6.70
C ALA A 360 4.59 -12.75 -7.02
N PHE A 361 4.32 -12.30 -8.25
CA PHE A 361 4.53 -10.90 -8.64
C PHE A 361 3.69 -9.93 -7.83
N SER A 362 2.41 -10.26 -7.58
CA SER A 362 1.54 -9.41 -6.76
C SER A 362 2.02 -9.31 -5.32
N ALA A 363 2.48 -10.43 -4.74
CA ALA A 363 3.06 -10.45 -3.40
C ALA A 363 4.35 -9.62 -3.33
N PHE A 364 5.23 -9.75 -4.32
CA PHE A 364 6.46 -8.95 -4.40
C PHE A 364 6.16 -7.46 -4.54
N ALA A 365 5.24 -7.08 -5.42
CA ALA A 365 4.84 -5.69 -5.61
C ALA A 365 4.20 -5.09 -4.35
N ALA A 366 3.33 -5.84 -3.67
CA ALA A 366 2.75 -5.41 -2.39
C ALA A 366 3.83 -5.25 -1.30
N ALA A 367 4.80 -6.18 -1.22
CA ALA A 367 5.92 -6.07 -0.29
C ALA A 367 6.82 -4.87 -0.60
N ALA A 368 7.12 -4.63 -1.88
CA ALA A 368 7.90 -3.47 -2.32
C ALA A 368 7.19 -2.15 -1.99
N LEU A 369 5.86 -2.10 -2.14
CA LEU A 369 5.04 -0.95 -1.74
C LEU A 369 5.11 -0.70 -0.24
N VAL A 370 5.01 -1.74 0.59
CA VAL A 370 5.09 -1.61 2.06
C VAL A 370 6.50 -1.21 2.51
N ALA A 371 7.55 -1.75 1.88
CA ALA A 371 8.93 -1.47 2.25
C ALA A 371 9.39 -0.07 1.81
N ASN A 372 8.99 0.38 0.61
CA ASN A 372 9.50 1.62 0.02
C ASN A 372 8.50 2.78 0.06
N GLY A 373 7.19 2.50 0.10
CA GLY A 373 6.15 3.53 0.18
C GLY A 373 6.35 4.51 1.34
N PRO A 374 6.72 4.04 2.55
CA PRO A 374 7.09 4.92 3.66
C PRO A 374 8.19 5.94 3.38
N ASN A 375 9.01 5.83 2.35
CA ASN A 375 10.09 6.79 2.10
C ASN A 375 9.81 7.71 0.92
N ASP A 376 9.01 7.27 -0.04
CA ASP A 376 8.90 7.97 -1.33
C ASP A 376 7.59 7.68 -2.08
N LEU A 377 6.42 7.80 -1.43
CA LEU A 377 5.12 7.64 -2.13
C LEU A 377 4.93 8.63 -3.29
N GLU A 378 5.54 9.82 -3.18
CA GLU A 378 5.39 10.89 -4.16
C GLU A 378 6.22 10.64 -5.42
N ARG A 379 7.44 10.07 -5.28
CA ARG A 379 8.31 9.70 -6.42
C ARG A 379 8.47 8.20 -6.56
N PHE A 380 7.52 7.42 -6.03
CA PHE A 380 7.45 6.00 -6.30
C PHE A 380 7.15 5.83 -7.78
N GLU A 381 8.22 5.75 -8.56
CA GLU A 381 8.19 5.43 -9.96
C GLU A 381 8.44 3.93 -10.10
N VAL A 382 7.40 3.22 -10.49
CA VAL A 382 7.57 1.83 -10.91
C VAL A 382 8.32 1.88 -12.24
N PRO A 383 9.44 1.16 -12.42
CA PRO A 383 10.13 1.13 -13.71
C PRO A 383 9.13 0.81 -14.83
N ASP A 384 9.16 1.57 -15.93
CA ASP A 384 8.15 1.45 -16.99
C ASP A 384 8.07 0.03 -17.57
N THR A 385 9.19 -0.69 -17.55
CA THR A 385 9.27 -2.12 -17.89
C THR A 385 8.40 -3.00 -16.98
N LEU A 386 8.38 -2.70 -15.67
CA LEU A 386 7.56 -3.41 -14.70
C LEU A 386 6.08 -3.01 -14.81
N LYS A 387 5.78 -1.73 -15.07
CA LYS A 387 4.40 -1.28 -15.37
C LYS A 387 3.85 -2.00 -16.59
N TYR A 388 4.65 -2.11 -17.64
CA TYR A 388 4.27 -2.83 -18.86
C TYR A 388 4.03 -4.30 -18.57
N LEU A 389 4.89 -4.96 -17.80
CA LEU A 389 4.72 -6.36 -17.41
C LEU A 389 3.48 -6.59 -16.56
N ILE A 390 3.20 -5.69 -15.60
CA ILE A 390 2.00 -5.76 -14.75
C ILE A 390 0.75 -5.49 -15.59
N GLY A 391 0.75 -4.45 -16.41
CA GLY A 391 -0.34 -4.09 -17.32
C GLY A 391 -0.64 -5.21 -18.32
N LEU A 392 0.39 -5.84 -18.88
CA LEU A 392 0.25 -6.97 -19.80
C LEU A 392 -0.27 -8.22 -19.07
N SER A 393 0.25 -8.53 -17.88
CA SER A 393 -0.23 -9.69 -17.10
C SER A 393 -1.70 -9.57 -16.72
N GLN A 394 -2.17 -8.35 -16.42
CA GLN A 394 -3.56 -8.07 -16.09
C GLN A 394 -4.43 -7.96 -17.36
N ALA A 395 -3.91 -7.40 -18.45
CA ALA A 395 -4.60 -7.40 -19.74
C ALA A 395 -4.81 -8.83 -20.26
N VAL A 396 -3.80 -9.69 -20.18
CA VAL A 396 -3.91 -11.11 -20.56
C VAL A 396 -4.83 -11.87 -19.62
N TYR A 397 -4.76 -11.63 -18.31
CA TYR A 397 -5.65 -12.28 -17.35
C TYR A 397 -7.10 -11.82 -17.51
N VAL A 398 -7.36 -10.52 -17.64
CA VAL A 398 -8.70 -9.95 -17.86
C VAL A 398 -9.23 -10.35 -19.24
N ALA A 399 -8.41 -10.35 -20.28
CA ALA A 399 -8.80 -10.86 -21.60
C ALA A 399 -9.09 -12.37 -21.57
N GLY A 400 -8.38 -13.13 -20.73
CA GLY A 400 -8.60 -14.57 -20.57
C GLY A 400 -9.80 -14.93 -19.68
N LYS A 401 -10.21 -14.06 -18.75
CA LYS A 401 -11.33 -14.32 -17.81
C LYS A 401 -12.61 -13.54 -18.10
N ALA A 402 -12.53 -12.40 -18.77
CA ALA A 402 -13.72 -11.73 -19.28
C ALA A 402 -14.18 -12.54 -20.49
N LEU A 403 -15.08 -13.49 -20.24
CA LEU A 403 -15.87 -14.08 -21.31
C LEU A 403 -16.38 -12.93 -22.17
N PRO A 404 -15.99 -12.85 -23.45
CA PRO A 404 -16.46 -11.80 -24.33
C PRO A 404 -17.98 -11.74 -24.22
N ARG A 405 -18.56 -10.53 -24.19
CA ARG A 405 -20.02 -10.38 -24.12
C ARG A 405 -20.71 -11.22 -25.20
N GLU A 406 -20.04 -11.41 -26.33
CA GLU A 406 -20.48 -12.30 -27.40
C GLU A 406 -20.50 -13.77 -26.98
N THR A 407 -19.46 -14.30 -26.34
CA THR A 407 -19.44 -15.69 -25.85
C THR A 407 -20.46 -15.92 -24.73
N ALA A 408 -20.65 -14.95 -23.83
CA ALA A 408 -21.69 -15.03 -22.81
C ALA A 408 -23.11 -14.98 -23.42
N LYS A 409 -23.32 -14.14 -24.44
CA LYS A 409 -24.57 -14.08 -25.20
C LYS A 409 -24.81 -15.37 -25.97
N GLN A 410 -23.81 -15.86 -26.69
CA GLN A 410 -23.83 -17.13 -27.39
C GLN A 410 -24.15 -18.29 -26.45
N LEU A 411 -23.48 -18.38 -25.28
CA LEU A 411 -23.80 -19.40 -24.28
C LEU A 411 -25.26 -19.29 -23.83
N ASN A 412 -25.77 -18.08 -23.60
CA ASN A 412 -27.16 -17.88 -23.22
C ASN A 412 -28.15 -18.27 -24.30
N ASP A 413 -27.82 -17.99 -25.56
CA ASP A 413 -28.62 -18.35 -26.72
C ASP A 413 -28.59 -19.87 -26.94
N GLU A 414 -27.44 -20.54 -26.81
CA GLU A 414 -27.30 -21.99 -26.85
C GLU A 414 -28.08 -22.68 -25.72
N LEU A 415 -27.99 -22.15 -24.49
CA LEU A 415 -28.79 -22.62 -23.36
C LEU A 415 -30.29 -22.42 -23.59
N ARG A 416 -30.68 -21.29 -24.19
CA ARG A 416 -32.08 -21.01 -24.52
C ARG A 416 -32.60 -21.95 -25.59
N LEU A 417 -31.83 -22.20 -26.65
CA LEU A 417 -32.16 -23.15 -27.71
C LEU A 417 -32.34 -24.57 -27.15
N LEU A 418 -31.46 -25.00 -26.25
CA LEU A 418 -31.60 -26.29 -25.59
C LEU A 418 -32.89 -26.38 -24.76
N ARG A 419 -33.21 -25.33 -24.00
CA ARG A 419 -34.44 -25.26 -23.18
C ARG A 419 -35.71 -25.21 -24.02
N ASP A 420 -35.69 -24.50 -25.14
CA ASP A 420 -36.84 -24.42 -26.04
C ASP A 420 -37.04 -25.76 -26.78
N ALA A 421 -35.96 -26.43 -27.21
CA ALA A 421 -36.01 -27.77 -27.78
C ALA A 421 -36.48 -28.84 -26.76
N GLU A 422 -36.09 -28.69 -25.50
CA GLU A 422 -36.62 -29.52 -24.40
C GLU A 422 -38.13 -29.34 -24.25
N ARG A 423 -38.62 -28.09 -24.22
CA ARG A 423 -40.05 -27.80 -24.09
C ARG A 423 -40.85 -28.36 -25.27
N ASP A 424 -40.36 -28.23 -26.49
CA ASP A 424 -41.01 -28.75 -27.69
C ASP A 424 -41.09 -30.29 -27.66
N THR A 425 -39.99 -30.95 -27.26
CA THR A 425 -39.96 -32.40 -27.10
C THR A 425 -40.96 -32.89 -26.03
N LEU A 426 -41.17 -32.11 -24.97
CA LEU A 426 -42.17 -32.42 -23.93
C LEU A 426 -43.61 -32.22 -24.41
N GLN A 427 -43.86 -31.25 -25.29
CA GLN A 427 -45.19 -31.00 -25.86
C GLN A 427 -45.54 -32.02 -26.96
N HIS A 428 -44.54 -32.48 -27.71
CA HIS A 428 -44.69 -33.39 -28.84
C HIS A 428 -43.80 -34.64 -28.67
N PRO A 429 -44.09 -35.53 -27.70
CA PRO A 429 -43.20 -36.64 -27.37
C PRO A 429 -42.99 -37.62 -28.53
N GLU A 430 -43.93 -37.74 -29.47
CA GLU A 430 -43.83 -38.62 -30.64
C GLU A 430 -43.00 -38.02 -31.80
N ASP A 431 -42.70 -36.72 -31.78
CA ASP A 431 -41.97 -36.07 -32.87
C ASP A 431 -40.46 -36.38 -32.80
N THR A 432 -40.00 -37.21 -33.74
CA THR A 432 -38.59 -37.56 -33.91
C THR A 432 -37.71 -36.34 -34.22
N THR A 433 -38.29 -35.30 -34.83
CA THR A 433 -37.59 -34.07 -35.20
C THR A 433 -37.24 -33.25 -33.96
N ALA A 434 -38.21 -33.04 -33.08
CA ALA A 434 -38.02 -32.36 -31.79
C ALA A 434 -36.94 -33.06 -30.93
N ARG A 435 -37.01 -34.41 -30.83
CA ARG A 435 -36.00 -35.20 -30.12
C ARG A 435 -34.60 -35.03 -30.71
N THR A 436 -34.48 -35.05 -32.03
CA THR A 436 -33.20 -34.88 -32.73
C THR A 436 -32.64 -33.47 -32.51
N ALA A 437 -33.49 -32.45 -32.53
CA ALA A 437 -33.11 -31.06 -32.26
C ALA A 437 -32.58 -30.89 -30.83
N PHE A 438 -33.23 -31.50 -29.83
CA PHE A 438 -32.77 -31.51 -28.45
C PHE A 438 -31.38 -32.14 -28.30
N VAL A 439 -31.17 -33.34 -28.86
CA VAL A 439 -29.87 -34.03 -28.80
C VAL A 439 -28.77 -33.21 -29.47
N ARG A 440 -29.06 -32.59 -30.62
CA ARG A 440 -28.11 -31.71 -31.32
C ARG A 440 -27.74 -30.49 -30.45
N ALA A 441 -28.73 -29.77 -29.92
CA ALA A 441 -28.50 -28.60 -29.06
C ALA A 441 -27.68 -28.95 -27.81
N ARG A 442 -28.00 -30.09 -27.18
CA ARG A 442 -27.29 -30.59 -25.99
C ARG A 442 -25.82 -30.91 -26.27
N THR A 443 -25.54 -31.49 -27.44
CA THR A 443 -24.18 -31.87 -27.85
C THR A 443 -23.34 -30.63 -28.17
N ALA A 444 -23.93 -29.64 -28.85
CA ALA A 444 -23.26 -28.37 -29.14
C ALA A 444 -22.87 -27.61 -27.86
N LEU A 445 -23.75 -27.63 -26.85
CA LEU A 445 -23.55 -26.92 -25.59
C LEU A 445 -22.44 -27.51 -24.70
N GLN A 446 -22.07 -28.78 -24.89
CA GLN A 446 -21.12 -29.49 -24.02
C GLN A 446 -19.75 -28.80 -23.97
N THR A 447 -19.22 -28.37 -25.11
CA THR A 447 -17.92 -27.69 -25.19
C THR A 447 -17.98 -26.33 -24.51
N SER A 448 -18.98 -25.51 -24.85
CA SER A 448 -19.17 -24.17 -24.27
C SER A 448 -19.30 -24.21 -22.74
N LEU A 449 -20.03 -25.18 -22.19
CA LEU A 449 -20.15 -25.33 -20.73
C LEU A 449 -18.86 -25.84 -20.09
N GLY A 450 -18.14 -26.76 -20.74
CA GLY A 450 -16.84 -27.25 -20.27
C GLY A 450 -15.82 -26.13 -20.15
N ASP A 451 -15.70 -25.30 -21.19
CA ASP A 451 -14.73 -24.20 -21.23
C ASP A 451 -15.04 -23.12 -20.17
N ILE A 452 -16.32 -22.89 -19.88
CA ILE A 452 -16.77 -21.80 -19.01
C ILE A 452 -16.84 -22.21 -17.54
N PHE A 453 -17.30 -23.43 -17.26
CA PHE A 453 -17.56 -23.89 -15.89
C PHE A 453 -16.54 -24.92 -15.37
N GLY A 454 -15.66 -25.45 -16.24
CA GLY A 454 -14.58 -26.37 -15.89
C GLY A 454 -15.07 -27.54 -15.04
N ASP A 455 -14.38 -27.78 -13.92
CA ASP A 455 -14.70 -28.83 -12.93
C ASP A 455 -16.16 -28.89 -12.44
N ARG A 456 -16.91 -27.78 -12.51
CA ARG A 456 -18.31 -27.75 -12.03
C ARG A 456 -19.31 -28.26 -13.04
N PHE A 457 -18.91 -28.31 -14.30
CA PHE A 457 -19.72 -28.90 -15.34
C PHE A 457 -19.65 -30.42 -15.23
N HIS A 458 -20.81 -31.06 -15.12
CA HIS A 458 -20.91 -32.52 -15.16
C HIS A 458 -21.26 -32.96 -16.59
N PRO A 459 -20.26 -33.27 -17.45
CA PRO A 459 -20.54 -33.65 -18.83
C PRO A 459 -21.42 -34.88 -18.90
N GLU A 460 -21.31 -35.81 -17.94
CA GLU A 460 -22.18 -36.99 -17.87
C GLU A 460 -23.64 -36.65 -17.57
N LYS A 461 -23.90 -35.64 -16.75
CA LYS A 461 -25.27 -35.19 -16.47
C LYS A 461 -25.88 -34.54 -17.70
N LEU A 462 -25.09 -33.73 -18.43
CA LEU A 462 -25.56 -33.16 -19.70
C LEU A 462 -25.77 -34.25 -20.76
N ARG A 463 -24.82 -35.19 -20.93
CA ARG A 463 -24.94 -36.28 -21.92
C ARG A 463 -26.14 -37.20 -21.67
N ASN A 464 -26.47 -37.43 -20.40
CA ASN A 464 -27.61 -38.26 -20.00
C ASN A 464 -28.89 -37.45 -19.73
N LEU A 465 -28.87 -36.14 -19.99
CA LEU A 465 -30.04 -35.28 -19.77
C LEU A 465 -31.17 -35.73 -20.70
N GLN A 466 -32.28 -36.13 -20.10
CA GLN A 466 -33.53 -36.43 -20.80
C GLN A 466 -34.46 -35.22 -20.74
N PRO A 467 -35.31 -35.01 -21.75
CA PRO A 467 -36.31 -33.95 -21.70
C PRO A 467 -37.18 -34.07 -20.44
N GLY A 468 -37.31 -33.00 -19.66
CA GLY A 468 -38.13 -32.98 -18.45
C GLY A 468 -37.41 -33.43 -17.17
N ALA A 469 -36.15 -33.86 -17.25
CA ALA A 469 -35.40 -34.35 -16.08
C ALA A 469 -35.31 -33.33 -14.92
N GLY A 470 -35.43 -32.03 -15.20
CA GLY A 470 -35.45 -30.96 -14.19
C GLY A 470 -36.80 -30.70 -13.52
N LEU A 471 -37.90 -31.32 -13.99
CA LEU A 471 -39.24 -31.18 -13.41
C LEU A 471 -39.56 -32.26 -12.37
N ASP A 472 -39.02 -33.47 -12.56
CA ASP A 472 -39.41 -34.67 -11.79
C ASP A 472 -38.43 -35.04 -10.69
N THR A 473 -37.28 -34.36 -10.58
CA THR A 473 -36.40 -34.54 -9.44
C THR A 473 -36.84 -33.61 -8.30
N PRO A 474 -37.59 -34.09 -7.28
CA PRO A 474 -37.63 -33.36 -6.02
C PRO A 474 -36.17 -33.13 -5.60
N PRO A 475 -35.81 -31.94 -5.09
CA PRO A 475 -34.43 -31.59 -4.78
C PRO A 475 -33.83 -32.74 -4.00
N SER A 476 -32.89 -33.46 -4.63
CA SER A 476 -32.50 -34.77 -4.13
C SER A 476 -31.99 -34.57 -2.72
N SER A 477 -32.70 -35.15 -1.75
CA SER A 477 -32.18 -35.36 -0.41
C SER A 477 -31.02 -36.33 -0.58
N ASN A 478 -29.84 -35.81 -0.95
CA ASN A 478 -28.63 -36.61 -0.99
C ASN A 478 -28.54 -37.32 0.37
N PRO A 479 -28.30 -38.64 0.40
CA PRO A 479 -28.01 -39.32 1.65
C PRO A 479 -26.81 -38.61 2.28
N VAL A 480 -27.07 -38.05 3.46
CA VAL A 480 -26.14 -37.22 4.25
C VAL A 480 -24.91 -37.99 4.64
#